data_AF-A0A345Z2U6-F1
#
_entry.id   AF-A0A345Z2U6-F1
#
_cell.length_a   1.000
_cell.length_b   1.000
_cell.length_c   1.000
_cell.angle_alpha   90.00
_cell.angle_beta   90.00
_cell.angle_gamma   90.00
#
_symmetry.space_group_name_H-M   'P 1'
#
loop_
_entity.id
_entity.type
_entity.pdbx_description
1 polymer ?
#
loop_
_entity_poly.entity_id
_entity_poly.type
_entity_poly.pdbx_seq_one_letter_code
_entity_poly.pdbx_strand_id
1 'polypeptide(L)'
;MKKLLSILAALGIITTSTTGVVSCFEKPVKKMELNTENLDAWVREQKFEYVGEFYLFDDLNEEGNQEWVSLMEVFKDKIRNTIAEAMLKSFEYPEKELIDLYVRVSYSDYKEQINDQNRFKSGHEYKFKFDLDVNYLNSKETLEFKKLEFTFKQTNTLTKRDEISSKSLHYMLSNCDGYENKESNPFSWKYKSGEKELRELIKTGNTEEAKQVIEHKLDYYSTGKNSDKLPYKEIYFTSKVNEFKTREVIDGTDFMKITFTATSTFEKLNNQTEDWESTWII
;
A
#
# COMPACT_ATOMS: atom_id res chain seq x y z
N MET A 1 -23.57 17.66 -42.35
CA MET A 1 -23.12 19.06 -42.52
C MET A 1 -22.14 19.34 -41.39
N LYS A 2 -20.83 19.32 -41.66
CA LYS A 2 -20.01 20.38 -42.26
C LYS A 2 -19.73 21.52 -41.26
N LYS A 3 -18.45 21.55 -40.81
CA LYS A 3 -17.58 22.73 -40.62
C LYS A 3 -17.95 23.64 -39.44
N LEU A 4 -17.03 24.13 -38.60
CA LEU A 4 -15.70 24.65 -38.93
C LEU A 4 -14.63 24.27 -37.90
N LEU A 5 -13.52 23.78 -38.46
CA LEU A 5 -12.16 23.98 -37.96
C LEU A 5 -11.73 25.44 -38.22
N SER A 6 -10.88 25.96 -37.32
CA SER A 6 -9.74 26.86 -37.55
C SER A 6 -9.91 28.26 -38.19
N ILE A 7 -9.64 29.30 -37.37
CA ILE A 7 -8.87 30.52 -37.70
C ILE A 7 -8.21 30.92 -36.35
N LEU A 8 -6.98 30.55 -35.97
CA LEU A 8 -5.65 30.88 -36.51
C LEU A 8 -5.42 32.38 -36.78
N ALA A 9 -4.71 32.99 -35.84
CA ALA A 9 -3.68 34.01 -36.00
C ALA A 9 -4.02 35.38 -36.61
N ALA A 10 -3.90 36.42 -35.78
CA ALA A 10 -3.15 37.65 -36.09
C ALA A 10 -2.76 38.30 -34.75
N LEU A 11 -1.54 38.08 -34.26
CA LEU A 11 -0.34 38.90 -34.49
C LEU A 11 -0.37 40.24 -33.73
N GLY A 12 0.29 40.22 -32.57
CA GLY A 12 0.90 41.39 -31.92
C GLY A 12 2.17 40.91 -31.23
N ILE A 13 3.27 40.90 -31.98
CA ILE A 13 4.63 40.56 -31.54
C ILE A 13 5.19 41.73 -30.71
N ILE A 14 6.29 41.46 -29.98
CA ILE A 14 7.23 42.36 -29.27
C ILE A 14 6.86 42.42 -27.76
N THR A 15 7.61 41.88 -26.78
CA THR A 15 9.04 41.57 -26.67
C THR A 15 9.31 40.59 -25.50
N THR A 16 10.27 39.71 -25.73
CA THR A 16 11.03 38.83 -24.83
C THR A 16 10.99 39.05 -23.31
N SER A 17 10.54 38.03 -22.59
CA SER A 17 11.27 37.44 -21.45
C SER A 17 10.78 36.00 -21.25
N THR A 18 11.71 35.06 -21.32
CA THR A 18 11.58 33.61 -21.10
C THR A 18 10.46 33.19 -20.14
N THR A 19 9.30 32.84 -20.69
CA THR A 19 8.39 31.89 -20.04
C THR A 19 9.05 30.52 -20.15
N GLY A 20 9.74 30.12 -19.08
CA GLY A 20 10.16 28.74 -18.89
C GLY A 20 8.91 27.87 -18.82
N VAL A 21 8.50 27.31 -19.95
CA VAL A 21 7.58 26.17 -19.98
C VAL A 21 8.39 25.02 -19.39
N VAL A 22 8.18 24.73 -18.11
CA VAL A 22 8.67 23.50 -17.50
C VAL A 22 7.89 22.36 -18.14
N SER A 23 8.49 21.82 -19.20
CA SER A 23 8.10 20.54 -19.78
C SER A 23 8.45 19.45 -18.77
N CYS A 24 7.57 19.19 -17.80
CA CYS A 24 7.56 17.95 -17.01
C CYS A 24 7.12 16.78 -17.90
N PHE A 25 7.93 16.44 -18.90
CA PHE A 25 7.90 15.12 -19.49
C PHE A 25 9.15 14.43 -18.99
N GLU A 26 9.02 13.71 -17.87
CA GLU A 26 9.97 12.65 -17.54
C GLU A 26 10.09 11.79 -18.80
N LYS A 27 11.30 11.70 -19.36
CA LYS A 27 11.52 10.80 -20.50
C LYS A 27 11.12 9.40 -20.05
N PRO A 28 10.29 8.67 -20.81
CA PRO A 28 9.93 7.31 -20.44
C PRO A 28 11.22 6.49 -20.31
N VAL A 29 11.55 6.13 -19.08
CA VAL A 29 12.64 5.20 -18.79
C VAL A 29 12.17 3.85 -19.31
N LYS A 30 12.94 3.24 -20.20
CA LYS A 30 12.63 1.90 -20.69
C LYS A 30 12.68 0.95 -19.50
N LYS A 31 11.55 0.34 -19.19
CA LYS A 31 11.43 -0.66 -18.13
C LYS A 31 12.19 -1.92 -18.52
N MET A 32 12.71 -2.62 -17.53
CA MET A 32 13.42 -3.89 -17.68
C MET A 32 12.41 -5.03 -17.74
N GLU A 33 12.75 -6.10 -18.44
CA GLU A 33 12.00 -7.35 -18.34
C GLU A 33 12.16 -7.92 -16.92
N LEU A 34 11.06 -8.37 -16.32
CA LEU A 34 11.11 -9.04 -15.03
C LEU A 34 11.55 -10.50 -15.22
N ASN A 35 12.82 -10.77 -14.91
CA ASN A 35 13.41 -12.10 -14.86
C ASN A 35 14.41 -12.18 -13.69
N THR A 36 14.90 -13.37 -13.38
CA THR A 36 15.78 -13.62 -12.23
C THR A 36 17.06 -12.79 -12.25
N GLU A 37 17.69 -12.64 -13.41
CA GLU A 37 18.96 -11.89 -13.56
C GLU A 37 18.74 -10.40 -13.30
N ASN A 38 17.76 -9.79 -13.97
CA ASN A 38 17.45 -8.38 -13.80
C ASN A 38 16.96 -8.07 -12.38
N LEU A 39 16.18 -8.96 -11.78
CA LEU A 39 15.69 -8.79 -10.41
C LEU A 39 16.82 -8.88 -9.38
N ASP A 40 17.73 -9.85 -9.50
CA ASP A 40 18.90 -9.95 -8.60
C ASP A 40 19.81 -8.72 -8.72
N ALA A 41 20.10 -8.28 -9.93
CA ALA A 41 20.87 -7.05 -10.14
C ALA A 41 20.17 -5.83 -9.53
N TRP A 42 18.87 -5.68 -9.79
CA TRP A 42 18.07 -4.57 -9.26
C TRP A 42 18.02 -4.56 -7.74
N VAL A 43 17.76 -5.70 -7.08
CA VAL A 43 17.70 -5.77 -5.61
C VAL A 43 19.04 -5.38 -4.97
N ARG A 44 20.18 -5.75 -5.59
CA ARG A 44 21.52 -5.42 -5.07
C ARG A 44 21.87 -3.93 -5.20
N GLU A 45 21.37 -3.28 -6.23
CA GLU A 45 21.61 -1.85 -6.48
C GLU A 45 20.60 -0.96 -5.74
N GLN A 46 19.43 -1.50 -5.42
CA GLN A 46 18.34 -0.73 -4.83
C GLN A 46 18.63 -0.36 -3.38
N LYS A 47 18.44 0.92 -3.08
CA LYS A 47 18.29 1.41 -1.71
C LYS A 47 16.80 1.48 -1.41
N PHE A 48 16.33 0.64 -0.49
CA PHE A 48 14.94 0.67 -0.07
C PHE A 48 14.77 1.70 1.04
N GLU A 49 14.02 2.75 0.76
CA GLU A 49 13.78 3.84 1.70
C GLU A 49 12.35 4.37 1.61
N TYR A 50 11.84 4.81 2.75
CA TYR A 50 10.62 5.61 2.85
C TYR A 50 10.86 6.85 3.71
N VAL A 51 10.67 8.01 3.09
CA VAL A 51 10.68 9.32 3.76
C VAL A 51 9.36 10.01 3.43
N GLY A 52 8.50 10.19 4.42
CA GLY A 52 7.18 10.78 4.19
C GLY A 52 6.31 10.81 5.42
N GLU A 53 5.05 11.17 5.21
CA GLU A 53 4.07 11.21 6.29
C GLU A 53 3.60 9.80 6.65
N PHE A 54 3.34 9.58 7.94
CA PHE A 54 2.91 8.28 8.46
C PHE A 54 2.14 8.49 9.78
N TYR A 55 1.58 7.44 10.38
CA TYR A 55 0.57 7.56 11.43
C TYR A 55 1.04 7.18 12.85
N LEU A 56 2.36 7.10 13.06
CA LEU A 56 2.91 6.75 14.37
C LEU A 56 2.94 7.97 15.29
N PHE A 57 2.59 7.76 16.56
CA PHE A 57 2.60 8.81 17.58
C PHE A 57 3.97 8.96 18.24
N ASP A 58 4.38 10.20 18.47
CA ASP A 58 5.65 10.56 19.11
C ASP A 58 5.61 10.43 20.65
N ASP A 59 4.41 10.41 21.25
CA ASP A 59 4.21 10.61 22.70
C ASP A 59 3.68 9.38 23.45
N LEU A 60 4.04 8.16 23.02
CA LEU A 60 3.65 6.95 23.76
C LEU A 60 4.35 6.83 25.13
N ASN A 61 3.58 6.42 26.14
CA ASN A 61 4.06 6.14 27.50
C ASN A 61 4.72 4.74 27.61
N GLU A 62 5.25 4.36 28.78
CA GLU A 62 5.93 3.07 28.99
C GLU A 62 5.04 1.83 28.79
N GLU A 63 3.73 1.95 29.00
CA GLU A 63 2.74 0.92 28.64
C GLU A 63 2.60 0.76 27.11
N GLY A 64 2.90 1.83 26.35
CA GLY A 64 2.97 1.84 24.88
C GLY A 64 4.11 0.98 24.30
N ASN A 65 4.99 0.41 25.12
CA ASN A 65 6.01 -0.52 24.65
C ASN A 65 5.42 -1.83 24.06
N GLN A 66 4.23 -2.24 24.50
CA GLN A 66 3.52 -3.37 23.87
C GLN A 66 2.81 -2.97 22.57
N GLU A 67 2.38 -1.71 22.46
CA GLU A 67 1.75 -1.16 21.24
C GLU A 67 2.72 -1.16 20.04
N TRP A 68 4.02 -0.93 20.27
CA TRP A 68 5.06 -0.95 19.23
C TRP A 68 5.33 -2.34 18.66
N VAL A 69 5.21 -3.39 19.47
CA VAL A 69 5.43 -4.79 19.05
C VAL A 69 4.41 -5.21 17.99
N SER A 70 3.17 -4.74 18.15
CA SER A 70 2.08 -4.98 17.20
C SER A 70 2.33 -4.30 15.84
N LEU A 71 3.06 -3.19 15.82
CA LEU A 71 3.32 -2.43 14.59
C LEU A 71 4.26 -3.10 13.59
N MET A 72 4.90 -4.24 13.91
CA MET A 72 5.78 -4.93 12.96
C MET A 72 5.05 -5.29 11.65
N GLU A 73 3.78 -5.70 11.71
CA GLU A 73 3.00 -6.04 10.51
C GLU A 73 2.75 -4.82 9.63
N VAL A 74 2.51 -3.65 10.24
CA VAL A 74 2.36 -2.37 9.55
C VAL A 74 3.64 -2.01 8.80
N PHE A 75 4.81 -2.22 9.42
CA PHE A 75 6.09 -1.99 8.77
C PHE A 75 6.36 -2.97 7.63
N LYS A 76 5.99 -4.25 7.78
CA LYS A 76 6.07 -5.24 6.68
C LYS A 76 5.26 -4.78 5.48
N ASP A 77 4.02 -4.35 5.70
CA ASP A 77 3.13 -3.84 4.65
C ASP A 77 3.74 -2.59 3.99
N LYS A 78 4.32 -1.68 4.78
CA LYS A 78 4.96 -0.48 4.22
C LYS A 78 6.20 -0.78 3.38
N ILE A 79 7.06 -1.70 3.83
CA ILE A 79 8.23 -2.15 3.07
C ILE A 79 7.78 -2.79 1.77
N ARG A 80 6.80 -3.71 1.83
CA ARG A 80 6.21 -4.39 0.66
C ARG A 80 5.71 -3.38 -0.37
N ASN A 81 4.92 -2.39 0.04
CA ASN A 81 4.37 -1.39 -0.87
C ASN A 81 5.45 -0.49 -1.49
N THR A 82 6.46 -0.11 -0.71
CA THR A 82 7.61 0.67 -1.21
C THR A 82 8.37 -0.10 -2.29
N ILE A 83 8.58 -1.40 -2.08
CA ILE A 83 9.19 -2.29 -3.09
C ILE A 83 8.29 -2.39 -4.32
N ALA A 84 6.99 -2.60 -4.15
CA ALA A 84 6.04 -2.68 -5.26
C ALA A 84 6.03 -1.42 -6.12
N GLU A 85 6.09 -0.22 -5.52
CA GLU A 85 6.19 1.05 -6.26
C GLU A 85 7.51 1.18 -7.01
N ALA A 86 8.61 0.76 -6.40
CA ALA A 86 9.92 0.78 -7.05
C ALA A 86 9.99 -0.24 -8.21
N MET A 87 9.40 -1.42 -8.05
CA MET A 87 9.27 -2.42 -9.09
C MET A 87 8.41 -1.92 -10.25
N LEU A 88 7.27 -1.27 -9.98
CA LEU A 88 6.42 -0.69 -11.02
C LEU A 88 7.18 0.29 -11.92
N LYS A 89 8.08 1.09 -11.34
CA LYS A 89 8.90 2.06 -12.09
C LYS A 89 10.00 1.38 -12.90
N SER A 90 10.49 0.23 -12.45
CA SER A 90 11.69 -0.43 -12.98
C SER A 90 11.39 -1.57 -13.96
N PHE A 91 10.27 -2.27 -13.80
CA PHE A 91 9.96 -3.51 -14.51
C PHE A 91 8.67 -3.45 -15.31
N GLU A 92 8.70 -4.12 -16.46
CA GLU A 92 7.51 -4.53 -17.20
C GLU A 92 6.83 -5.67 -16.42
N TYR A 93 5.51 -5.55 -16.20
CA TYR A 93 4.76 -6.58 -15.49
C TYR A 93 4.42 -7.72 -16.46
N PRO A 94 4.73 -8.99 -16.11
CA PRO A 94 4.36 -10.13 -16.95
C PRO A 94 2.86 -10.40 -16.86
N GLU A 95 2.10 -10.05 -17.90
CA GLU A 95 0.62 -10.16 -17.91
C GLU A 95 0.07 -11.56 -17.60
N LYS A 96 0.87 -12.62 -17.82
CA LYS A 96 0.47 -14.03 -17.62
C LYS A 96 0.82 -14.58 -16.24
N GLU A 97 1.36 -13.76 -15.36
CA GLU A 97 1.85 -14.17 -14.05
C GLU A 97 1.30 -13.26 -12.97
N LEU A 98 1.15 -13.82 -11.78
CA LEU A 98 0.77 -13.09 -10.57
C LEU A 98 1.93 -13.09 -9.60
N ILE A 99 2.26 -11.90 -9.10
CA ILE A 99 3.41 -11.72 -8.24
C ILE A 99 2.92 -11.34 -6.86
N ASP A 100 3.29 -12.14 -5.86
CA ASP A 100 3.11 -11.82 -4.46
C ASP A 100 4.46 -11.53 -3.80
N LEU A 101 4.56 -10.32 -3.24
CA LEU A 101 5.73 -9.87 -2.50
C LEU A 101 5.53 -10.15 -1.01
N TYR A 102 6.39 -11.01 -0.46
CA TYR A 102 6.36 -11.36 0.95
C TYR A 102 7.59 -10.80 1.67
N VAL A 103 7.36 -10.02 2.72
CA VAL A 103 8.42 -9.37 3.52
C VAL A 103 8.48 -9.99 4.90
N ARG A 104 9.67 -10.43 5.31
CA ARG A 104 9.95 -10.87 6.68
C ARG A 104 10.89 -9.89 7.35
N VAL A 105 10.40 -9.21 8.38
CA VAL A 105 11.23 -8.37 9.27
C VAL A 105 11.63 -9.21 10.48
N SER A 106 12.89 -9.12 10.89
CA SER A 106 13.36 -9.78 12.12
C SER A 106 12.73 -9.11 13.34
N TYR A 107 11.94 -9.85 14.12
CA TYR A 107 11.28 -9.31 15.30
C TYR A 107 12.28 -8.73 16.32
N SER A 108 13.43 -9.39 16.52
CA SER A 108 14.44 -8.89 17.47
C SER A 108 15.11 -7.61 16.99
N ASP A 109 15.40 -7.50 15.69
CA ASP A 109 15.98 -6.29 15.08
C ASP A 109 14.96 -5.13 15.14
N TYR A 110 13.72 -5.40 14.74
CA TYR A 110 12.62 -4.44 14.83
C TYR A 110 12.43 -3.93 16.26
N LYS A 111 12.38 -4.85 17.23
CA LYS A 111 12.23 -4.48 18.65
C LYS A 111 13.42 -3.63 19.10
N GLU A 112 14.66 -4.00 18.81
CA GLU A 112 15.84 -3.21 19.21
C GLU A 112 15.81 -1.78 18.63
N GLN A 113 15.42 -1.64 17.37
CA GLN A 113 15.41 -0.34 16.67
C GLN A 113 14.32 0.61 17.15
N ILE A 114 13.13 0.10 17.48
CA ILE A 114 11.98 0.91 17.89
C ILE A 114 11.77 0.92 19.41
N ASN A 115 12.27 -0.08 20.13
CA ASN A 115 11.87 -0.33 21.51
C ASN A 115 12.90 -1.12 22.35
N ASP A 116 13.86 -0.38 22.90
CA ASP A 116 14.57 -0.63 24.17
C ASP A 116 15.71 0.41 24.33
N GLN A 117 16.12 1.08 23.23
CA GLN A 117 17.13 2.16 23.26
C GLN A 117 16.68 3.48 22.62
N ASN A 118 15.73 3.47 21.68
CA ASN A 118 15.22 4.67 21.00
C ASN A 118 13.70 4.61 20.90
N ARG A 119 12.97 5.30 21.79
CA ARG A 119 11.52 5.50 21.58
C ARG A 119 11.29 6.12 20.21
N PHE A 120 10.27 5.65 19.49
CA PHE A 120 9.92 6.22 18.20
C PHE A 120 9.77 7.74 18.29
N LYS A 121 10.27 8.46 17.29
CA LYS A 121 10.19 9.90 17.20
C LYS A 121 10.21 10.32 15.73
N SER A 122 9.25 11.16 15.36
CA SER A 122 9.21 11.75 14.03
C SER A 122 10.48 12.53 13.72
N GLY A 123 10.88 12.48 12.45
CA GLY A 123 12.12 13.08 11.95
C GLY A 123 13.39 12.24 12.20
N HIS A 124 13.33 11.20 13.04
CA HIS A 124 14.42 10.25 13.21
C HIS A 124 14.44 9.20 12.09
N GLU A 125 15.63 8.73 11.73
CA GLU A 125 15.82 7.70 10.73
C GLU A 125 16.01 6.34 11.42
N TYR A 126 15.20 5.36 11.03
CA TYR A 126 15.25 3.99 11.53
C TYR A 126 15.69 3.05 10.41
N LYS A 127 16.54 2.06 10.75
CA LYS A 127 17.02 1.06 9.78
C LYS A 127 16.61 -0.33 10.21
N PHE A 128 15.86 -1.00 9.36
CA PHE A 128 15.34 -2.34 9.62
C PHE A 128 15.96 -3.36 8.68
N LYS A 129 16.30 -4.53 9.20
CA LYS A 129 16.68 -5.68 8.38
C LYS A 129 15.46 -6.50 8.00
N PHE A 130 15.39 -6.86 6.73
CA PHE A 130 14.32 -7.69 6.21
C PHE A 130 14.81 -8.69 5.16
N ASP A 131 14.01 -9.73 4.96
CA ASP A 131 14.11 -10.63 3.82
C ASP A 131 12.91 -10.38 2.90
N LEU A 132 13.12 -10.52 1.59
CA LEU A 132 12.11 -10.41 0.55
C LEU A 132 11.99 -11.73 -0.18
N ASP A 133 10.77 -12.24 -0.31
CA ASP A 133 10.45 -13.29 -1.26
C ASP A 133 9.55 -12.71 -2.35
N VAL A 134 9.92 -12.97 -3.61
CA VAL A 134 9.11 -12.65 -4.79
C VAL A 134 8.53 -13.96 -5.30
N ASN A 135 7.23 -14.15 -5.07
CA ASN A 135 6.52 -15.37 -5.40
C ASN A 135 5.77 -15.22 -6.71
N TYR A 136 6.06 -16.10 -7.65
CA TYR A 136 5.37 -16.24 -8.92
C TYR A 136 4.27 -17.28 -8.73
N LEU A 137 3.02 -16.83 -8.58
CA LEU A 137 1.93 -17.69 -8.12
C LEU A 137 1.53 -18.77 -9.13
N ASN A 138 1.63 -18.48 -10.43
CA ASN A 138 1.23 -19.41 -11.49
C ASN A 138 2.31 -20.48 -11.71
N SER A 139 3.57 -20.08 -11.80
CA SER A 139 4.72 -20.99 -11.96
C SER A 139 5.16 -21.66 -10.65
N LYS A 140 4.72 -21.14 -9.49
CA LYS A 140 5.12 -21.58 -8.13
C LYS A 140 6.62 -21.44 -7.88
N GLU A 141 7.27 -20.52 -8.58
CA GLU A 141 8.65 -20.15 -8.34
C GLU A 141 8.72 -19.09 -7.23
N THR A 142 9.73 -19.20 -6.35
CA THR A 142 10.02 -18.20 -5.34
C THR A 142 11.47 -17.77 -5.46
N LEU A 143 11.70 -16.47 -5.61
CA LEU A 143 13.02 -15.87 -5.54
C LEU A 143 13.21 -15.23 -4.15
N GLU A 144 14.26 -15.66 -3.45
CA GLU A 144 14.52 -15.23 -2.08
C GLU A 144 15.74 -14.28 -2.00
N PHE A 145 15.55 -13.14 -1.35
CA PHE A 145 16.59 -12.15 -1.07
C PHE A 145 16.68 -11.94 0.44
N LYS A 146 17.87 -12.13 1.01
CA LYS A 146 18.07 -12.12 2.47
C LYS A 146 18.86 -10.92 2.92
N LYS A 147 18.62 -10.49 4.17
CA LYS A 147 19.42 -9.46 4.87
C LYS A 147 19.47 -8.12 4.12
N LEU A 148 18.36 -7.74 3.51
CA LEU A 148 18.18 -6.40 2.93
C LEU A 148 17.98 -5.38 4.04
N GLU A 149 18.24 -4.11 3.73
CA GLU A 149 18.06 -3.00 4.66
C GLU A 149 16.98 -2.03 4.14
N PHE A 150 16.12 -1.59 5.05
CA PHE A 150 15.09 -0.60 4.78
C PHE A 150 15.28 0.62 5.67
N THR A 151 15.35 1.80 5.08
CA THR A 151 15.46 3.07 5.81
C THR A 151 14.08 3.72 5.92
N PHE A 152 13.63 4.01 7.13
CA PHE A 152 12.34 4.63 7.40
C PHE A 152 12.47 5.96 8.14
N LYS A 153 11.74 6.97 7.68
CA LYS A 153 11.64 8.27 8.35
C LYS A 153 10.24 8.86 8.17
N GLN A 154 9.51 8.96 9.28
CA GLN A 154 8.27 9.75 9.35
C GLN A 154 8.61 11.23 9.43
N THR A 155 7.95 12.07 8.63
CA THR A 155 8.22 13.52 8.57
C THR A 155 7.25 14.38 9.36
N ASN A 156 6.01 13.91 9.56
CA ASN A 156 4.99 14.60 10.36
C ASN A 156 5.07 14.17 11.82
N THR A 157 5.03 15.12 12.75
CA THR A 157 4.81 14.83 14.17
C THR A 157 3.32 14.62 14.42
N LEU A 158 2.97 13.53 15.10
CA LEU A 158 1.62 13.25 15.59
C LEU A 158 1.68 12.96 17.08
N THR A 159 0.76 13.53 17.85
CA THR A 159 0.60 13.22 19.27
C THR A 159 -0.82 12.74 19.57
N LYS A 160 -1.01 11.93 20.61
CA LYS A 160 -2.35 11.45 21.02
C LYS A 160 -3.32 12.59 21.41
N ARG A 161 -2.79 13.79 21.69
CA ARG A 161 -3.58 14.97 22.07
C ARG A 161 -4.08 15.78 20.88
N ASP A 162 -3.49 15.58 19.71
CA ASP A 162 -3.88 16.31 18.51
C ASP A 162 -5.14 15.70 17.90
N GLU A 163 -5.93 16.54 17.24
CA GLU A 163 -7.01 16.05 16.37
C GLU A 163 -6.39 15.24 15.21
N ILE A 164 -6.75 13.96 15.11
CA ILE A 164 -6.22 13.08 14.07
C ILE A 164 -6.84 13.49 12.73
N SER A 165 -6.03 14.09 11.87
CA SER A 165 -6.50 14.56 10.57
C SER A 165 -6.99 13.40 9.67
N SER A 166 -7.91 13.70 8.76
CA SER A 166 -8.32 12.79 7.67
C SER A 166 -7.13 12.21 6.91
N LYS A 167 -6.11 13.04 6.65
CA LYS A 167 -4.86 12.62 6.00
C LYS A 167 -4.12 11.54 6.81
N SER A 168 -4.08 11.67 8.14
CA SER A 168 -3.47 10.68 9.02
C SER A 168 -4.26 9.37 9.05
N LEU A 169 -5.60 9.45 9.08
CA LEU A 169 -6.47 8.28 9.00
C LEU A 169 -6.32 7.54 7.67
N HIS A 170 -6.20 8.29 6.58
CA HIS A 170 -5.91 7.76 5.26
C HIS A 170 -4.57 7.00 5.24
N TYR A 171 -3.49 7.55 5.82
CA TYR A 171 -2.22 6.85 5.94
C TYR A 171 -2.29 5.59 6.81
N MET A 172 -3.12 5.61 7.85
CA MET A 172 -3.34 4.44 8.67
C MET A 172 -4.08 3.35 7.89
N LEU A 173 -5.20 3.68 7.24
CA LEU A 173 -5.92 2.76 6.35
C LEU A 173 -5.00 2.24 5.24
N SER A 174 -4.10 3.09 4.73
CA SER A 174 -3.06 2.76 3.74
C SER A 174 -2.23 1.54 4.06
N ASN A 175 -1.94 1.37 5.34
CA ASN A 175 -1.06 0.33 5.85
C ASN A 175 -1.84 -0.73 6.66
N CYS A 176 -3.15 -0.56 6.82
CA CYS A 176 -4.05 -1.56 7.36
C CYS A 176 -4.68 -2.35 6.21
N ASP A 177 -4.09 -3.49 5.92
CA ASP A 177 -4.73 -4.57 5.17
C ASP A 177 -5.06 -4.31 3.67
N GLY A 178 -4.40 -3.36 3.00
CA GLY A 178 -4.22 -3.37 1.54
C GLY A 178 -4.68 -2.13 0.75
N TYR A 179 -4.41 -0.92 1.24
CA TYR A 179 -4.88 0.32 0.62
C TYR A 179 -3.85 1.01 -0.30
N GLU A 180 -2.52 0.89 -0.10
CA GLU A 180 -1.55 1.32 -1.16
C GLU A 180 -1.50 0.36 -2.36
N ASN A 181 -2.58 -0.38 -2.57
CA ASN A 181 -2.74 -1.39 -3.58
C ASN A 181 -3.57 -0.84 -4.73
N LYS A 182 -2.94 0.07 -5.48
CA LYS A 182 -3.58 0.72 -6.63
C LYS A 182 -3.78 -0.32 -7.72
N GLU A 183 -4.95 -0.29 -8.36
CA GLU A 183 -5.21 -1.18 -9.49
C GLU A 183 -4.13 -1.08 -10.58
N SER A 184 -3.57 0.11 -10.81
CA SER A 184 -2.51 0.36 -11.78
C SER A 184 -1.14 -0.22 -11.40
N ASN A 185 -0.96 -0.68 -10.16
CA ASN A 185 0.28 -1.30 -9.68
C ASN A 185 0.07 -2.79 -9.39
N PRO A 186 0.25 -3.68 -10.37
CA PRO A 186 0.05 -5.11 -10.18
C PRO A 186 1.03 -5.76 -9.19
N PHE A 187 2.19 -5.15 -8.91
CA PHE A 187 3.10 -5.61 -7.87
C PHE A 187 2.60 -5.33 -6.45
N SER A 188 1.61 -4.45 -6.28
CA SER A 188 1.02 -4.13 -4.96
C SER A 188 -0.23 -4.94 -4.64
N TRP A 189 -0.74 -5.71 -5.62
CA TRP A 189 -1.96 -6.52 -5.49
C TRP A 189 -1.85 -7.51 -4.32
N LYS A 190 -2.85 -7.49 -3.45
CA LYS A 190 -2.90 -8.29 -2.23
C LYS A 190 -3.49 -9.64 -2.56
N TYR A 191 -2.68 -10.68 -2.42
CA TYR A 191 -3.11 -12.04 -2.60
C TYR A 191 -3.79 -12.58 -1.34
N LYS A 192 -4.99 -13.15 -1.50
CA LYS A 192 -5.84 -13.67 -0.44
C LYS A 192 -6.26 -15.10 -0.80
N SER A 193 -5.33 -16.04 -0.69
CA SER A 193 -5.50 -17.44 -1.11
C SER A 193 -6.70 -18.18 -0.47
N GLY A 194 -7.05 -17.81 0.76
CA GLY A 194 -8.09 -18.47 1.56
C GLY A 194 -9.54 -18.09 1.23
N GLU A 195 -9.79 -17.25 0.23
CA GLU A 195 -11.10 -16.61 0.01
C GLU A 195 -12.07 -17.44 -0.83
N LYS A 196 -12.20 -18.74 -0.51
CA LYS A 196 -13.07 -19.65 -1.28
C LYS A 196 -14.53 -19.22 -1.24
N GLU A 197 -15.05 -18.87 -0.07
CA GLU A 197 -16.43 -18.43 0.10
C GLU A 197 -16.73 -17.19 -0.73
N LEU A 198 -15.88 -16.16 -0.62
CA LEU A 198 -16.00 -14.93 -1.38
C LEU A 198 -15.97 -15.19 -2.90
N ARG A 199 -15.07 -16.04 -3.38
CA ARG A 199 -15.01 -16.44 -4.81
C ARG A 199 -16.32 -17.07 -5.28
N GLU A 200 -16.89 -17.99 -4.50
CA GLU A 200 -18.15 -18.67 -4.88
C GLU A 200 -19.34 -17.71 -4.89
N LEU A 201 -19.48 -16.86 -3.86
CA LEU A 201 -20.54 -15.84 -3.80
C LEU A 201 -20.50 -14.92 -5.02
N ILE A 202 -19.30 -14.53 -5.43
CA ILE A 202 -19.13 -13.69 -6.60
C ILE A 202 -19.48 -14.42 -7.90
N LYS A 203 -19.05 -15.68 -8.06
CA LYS A 203 -19.37 -16.52 -9.23
C LYS A 203 -20.87 -16.76 -9.39
N THR A 204 -21.61 -16.86 -8.29
CA THR A 204 -23.07 -17.06 -8.30
C THR A 204 -23.87 -15.75 -8.40
N GLY A 205 -23.20 -14.59 -8.36
CA GLY A 205 -23.86 -13.28 -8.44
C GLY A 205 -24.43 -12.79 -7.10
N ASN A 206 -24.08 -13.40 -5.97
CA ASN A 206 -24.51 -13.00 -4.63
C ASN A 206 -23.69 -11.79 -4.11
N THR A 207 -23.87 -10.63 -4.75
CA THR A 207 -23.03 -9.45 -4.51
C THR A 207 -23.14 -8.89 -3.10
N GLU A 208 -24.34 -8.87 -2.50
CA GLU A 208 -24.53 -8.29 -1.16
C GLU A 208 -23.91 -9.16 -0.06
N GLU A 209 -24.01 -10.49 -0.18
CA GLU A 209 -23.32 -11.42 0.72
C GLU A 209 -21.79 -11.31 0.57
N ALA A 210 -21.30 -11.17 -0.66
CA ALA A 210 -19.87 -10.94 -0.92
C ALA A 210 -19.35 -9.66 -0.24
N LYS A 211 -20.12 -8.56 -0.28
CA LYS A 211 -19.78 -7.32 0.43
C LYS A 211 -19.66 -7.55 1.93
N GLN A 212 -20.62 -8.24 2.54
CA GLN A 212 -20.61 -8.53 3.98
C GLN A 212 -19.38 -9.36 4.40
N VAL A 213 -18.94 -10.31 3.57
CA VAL A 213 -17.72 -11.09 3.82
C VAL A 213 -16.47 -10.18 3.79
N ILE A 214 -16.41 -9.24 2.85
CA ILE A 214 -15.32 -8.25 2.78
C ILE A 214 -15.35 -7.35 4.01
N GLU A 215 -16.51 -6.75 4.34
CA GLU A 215 -16.70 -5.89 5.52
C GLU A 215 -16.23 -6.57 6.81
N HIS A 216 -16.69 -7.81 7.05
CA HIS A 216 -16.29 -8.58 8.23
C HIS A 216 -14.77 -8.77 8.32
N LYS A 217 -14.07 -8.94 7.18
CA LYS A 217 -12.61 -9.09 7.16
C LYS A 217 -11.88 -7.78 7.42
N LEU A 218 -12.40 -6.67 6.92
CA LEU A 218 -11.86 -5.34 7.22
C LEU A 218 -12.00 -5.06 8.72
N ASP A 219 -13.17 -5.35 9.28
CA ASP A 219 -13.50 -5.06 10.67
C ASP A 219 -12.79 -5.97 11.67
N TYR A 220 -12.42 -7.18 11.25
CA TYR A 220 -11.70 -8.16 12.07
C TYR A 220 -10.37 -7.63 12.60
N TYR A 221 -9.65 -6.83 11.79
CA TYR A 221 -8.36 -6.25 12.17
C TYR A 221 -8.47 -4.86 12.79
N SER A 222 -9.68 -4.29 12.81
CA SER A 222 -9.91 -2.94 13.32
C SER A 222 -10.71 -2.88 14.62
N THR A 223 -11.29 -4.00 15.07
CA THR A 223 -12.09 -4.07 16.30
C THR A 223 -11.68 -5.26 17.19
N GLY A 224 -11.24 -4.99 18.43
CA GLY A 224 -11.12 -6.02 19.48
C GLY A 224 -9.78 -6.76 19.58
N LYS A 225 -9.83 -8.07 19.90
CA LYS A 225 -8.68 -8.90 20.33
C LYS A 225 -7.64 -9.23 19.25
N ASN A 226 -7.95 -8.99 17.98
CA ASN A 226 -7.07 -9.25 16.83
C ASN A 226 -6.60 -7.95 16.16
N SER A 227 -6.60 -6.84 16.90
CA SER A 227 -6.13 -5.51 16.47
C SER A 227 -4.60 -5.41 16.39
N ASP A 228 -3.92 -6.53 16.11
CA ASP A 228 -2.46 -6.62 16.05
C ASP A 228 -1.87 -5.67 14.99
N LYS A 229 -2.68 -5.11 14.09
CA LYS A 229 -2.28 -4.12 13.09
C LYS A 229 -2.65 -2.68 13.44
N LEU A 230 -3.48 -2.45 14.45
CA LEU A 230 -3.93 -1.14 14.91
C LEU A 230 -3.62 -0.97 16.40
N PRO A 231 -2.43 -0.45 16.75
CA PRO A 231 -2.04 -0.33 18.15
C PRO A 231 -2.85 0.72 18.92
N TYR A 232 -3.47 1.67 18.23
CA TYR A 232 -4.16 2.79 18.84
C TYR A 232 -5.67 2.56 18.81
N LYS A 233 -6.29 2.53 19.98
CA LYS A 233 -7.73 2.24 20.11
C LYS A 233 -8.59 3.38 19.57
N GLU A 234 -8.04 4.58 19.48
CA GLU A 234 -8.65 5.82 18.99
C GLU A 234 -8.97 5.73 17.50
N ILE A 235 -8.16 4.99 16.73
CA ILE A 235 -8.29 4.81 15.27
C ILE A 235 -9.02 3.51 14.89
N TYR A 236 -9.67 2.85 15.84
CA TYR A 236 -10.52 1.71 15.51
C TYR A 236 -11.70 2.17 14.64
N PHE A 237 -12.01 1.36 13.64
CA PHE A 237 -13.03 1.68 12.65
C PHE A 237 -13.90 0.48 12.31
N THR A 238 -15.07 0.75 11.75
CA THR A 238 -15.88 -0.22 11.01
C THR A 238 -15.98 0.21 9.56
N SER A 239 -16.16 -0.73 8.64
CA SER A 239 -16.14 -0.48 7.20
C SER A 239 -17.44 -0.90 6.55
N LYS A 240 -17.90 -0.10 5.60
CA LYS A 240 -18.99 -0.44 4.69
C LYS A 240 -18.47 -0.52 3.27
N VAL A 241 -18.71 -1.62 2.57
CA VAL A 241 -18.31 -1.79 1.17
C VAL A 241 -19.42 -1.22 0.28
N ASN A 242 -19.09 -0.17 -0.47
CA ASN A 242 -20.05 0.59 -1.28
C ASN A 242 -20.28 -0.11 -2.62
N GLU A 243 -19.20 -0.32 -3.36
CA GLU A 243 -19.22 -0.96 -4.68
C GLU A 243 -18.07 -1.96 -4.79
N PHE A 244 -18.26 -3.03 -5.56
CA PHE A 244 -17.13 -3.83 -6.02
C PHE A 244 -17.31 -4.25 -7.48
N LYS A 245 -16.20 -4.25 -8.21
CA LYS A 245 -16.07 -4.67 -9.59
C LYS A 245 -15.24 -5.94 -9.62
N THR A 246 -15.81 -7.00 -10.16
CA THR A 246 -15.02 -8.15 -10.62
C THR A 246 -14.34 -7.77 -11.91
N ARG A 247 -13.02 -7.85 -11.93
CA ARG A 247 -12.25 -7.57 -13.13
C ARG A 247 -11.48 -8.82 -13.50
N GLU A 248 -12.20 -9.67 -14.24
CA GLU A 248 -11.70 -10.83 -14.98
C GLU A 248 -11.13 -11.99 -14.14
N VAL A 249 -11.45 -13.20 -14.60
CA VAL A 249 -10.64 -14.39 -14.27
C VAL A 249 -9.29 -14.16 -14.93
N ILE A 250 -8.21 -14.34 -14.20
CA ILE A 250 -6.88 -14.18 -14.77
C ILE A 250 -6.61 -15.40 -15.66
N ASP A 251 -6.45 -15.16 -16.95
CA ASP A 251 -6.40 -16.19 -17.99
C ASP A 251 -5.46 -17.34 -17.62
N GLY A 252 -6.00 -18.57 -17.61
CA GLY A 252 -5.26 -19.78 -17.25
C GLY A 252 -5.17 -20.08 -15.76
N THR A 253 -5.88 -19.34 -14.89
CA THR A 253 -5.89 -19.53 -13.43
C THR A 253 -7.31 -19.55 -12.85
N ASP A 254 -7.43 -20.02 -11.61
CA ASP A 254 -8.67 -19.91 -10.81
C ASP A 254 -8.77 -18.59 -10.04
N PHE A 255 -7.82 -17.67 -10.23
CA PHE A 255 -7.76 -16.40 -9.52
C PHE A 255 -8.73 -15.38 -10.09
N MET A 256 -9.29 -14.57 -9.19
CA MET A 256 -10.17 -13.46 -9.53
C MET A 256 -9.61 -12.17 -8.95
N LYS A 257 -9.49 -11.14 -9.79
CA LYS A 257 -9.22 -9.78 -9.32
C LYS A 257 -10.52 -9.08 -8.97
N ILE A 258 -10.61 -8.57 -7.76
CA ILE A 258 -11.71 -7.74 -7.29
C ILE A 258 -11.19 -6.36 -6.94
N THR A 259 -11.88 -5.31 -7.35
CA THR A 259 -11.63 -3.94 -6.87
C THR A 259 -12.88 -3.45 -6.18
N PHE A 260 -12.77 -2.92 -4.97
CA PHE A 260 -13.92 -2.43 -4.21
C PHE A 260 -13.62 -1.08 -3.57
N THR A 261 -14.68 -0.31 -3.36
CA THR A 261 -14.66 0.92 -2.58
C THR A 261 -15.34 0.69 -1.23
N ALA A 262 -14.81 1.33 -0.19
CA ALA A 262 -15.34 1.24 1.15
C ALA A 262 -15.30 2.59 1.86
N THR A 263 -16.18 2.76 2.84
CA THR A 263 -16.17 3.90 3.77
C THR A 263 -15.88 3.35 5.16
N SER A 264 -14.79 3.79 5.78
CA SER A 264 -14.48 3.45 7.17
C SER A 264 -14.97 4.55 8.11
N THR A 265 -15.61 4.17 9.21
CA THR A 265 -16.15 5.08 10.24
C THR A 265 -15.40 4.91 11.55
N PHE A 266 -14.91 6.01 12.10
CA PHE A 266 -14.10 6.07 13.32
C PHE A 266 -14.95 6.58 14.49
N GLU A 267 -15.63 5.67 15.19
CA GLU A 267 -16.60 6.03 16.24
C GLU A 267 -15.99 6.89 17.35
N LYS A 268 -14.72 6.63 17.72
CA LYS A 268 -14.02 7.38 18.78
C LYS A 268 -13.46 8.72 18.32
N LEU A 269 -13.55 9.04 17.03
CA LEU A 269 -13.14 10.31 16.44
C LEU A 269 -14.38 11.06 15.94
N ASN A 270 -15.41 11.14 16.79
CA ASN A 270 -16.67 11.83 16.49
C ASN A 270 -17.37 11.32 15.22
N ASN A 271 -17.27 10.01 14.93
CA ASN A 271 -17.78 9.39 13.72
C ASN A 271 -17.21 9.99 12.43
N GLN A 272 -15.95 10.44 12.46
CA GLN A 272 -15.23 10.79 11.24
C GLN A 272 -15.23 9.60 10.27
N THR A 273 -15.32 9.89 8.97
CA THR A 273 -15.38 8.88 7.91
C THR A 273 -14.28 9.10 6.90
N GLU A 274 -13.73 8.01 6.35
CA GLU A 274 -12.78 8.05 5.24
C GLU A 274 -13.21 7.08 4.14
N ASP A 275 -13.26 7.58 2.90
CA ASP A 275 -13.55 6.77 1.71
C ASP A 275 -12.26 6.24 1.09
N TRP A 276 -12.31 5.00 0.60
CA TRP A 276 -11.15 4.33 0.05
C TRP A 276 -11.45 3.25 -0.98
N GLU A 277 -10.42 2.81 -1.70
CA GLU A 277 -10.46 1.72 -2.69
C GLU A 277 -9.36 0.68 -2.41
N SER A 278 -9.60 -0.59 -2.74
CA SER A 278 -8.59 -1.65 -2.72
C SER A 278 -8.83 -2.71 -3.79
N THR A 279 -7.75 -3.33 -4.26
CA THR A 279 -7.77 -4.42 -5.25
C THR A 279 -7.26 -5.72 -4.65
N TRP A 280 -8.05 -6.78 -4.56
CA TRP A 280 -7.59 -8.10 -4.08
C TRP A 280 -7.49 -9.11 -5.21
N ILE A 281 -6.54 -10.02 -5.08
CA ILE A 281 -6.47 -11.26 -5.86
C ILE A 281 -6.94 -12.37 -4.94
N ILE A 282 -8.12 -12.90 -5.22
CA ILE A 282 -8.74 -13.98 -4.46
C ILE A 282 -8.66 -15.29 -5.22
#